data_AF-A0A9X0D3S2-F1
#
_entry.id   AF-A0A9X0D3S2-F1
#
_cell.length_a   1.000
_cell.length_b   1.000
_cell.length_c   1.000
_cell.angle_alpha   90.00
_cell.angle_beta   90.00
_cell.angle_gamma   90.00
#
_symmetry.space_group_name_H-M   'P 1'
#
loop_
_entity.id
_entity.type
_entity.pdbx_description
1 polymer ?
#
loop_
_entity_poly.entity_id
_entity_poly.type
_entity_poly.pdbx_seq_one_letter_code
_entity_poly.pdbx_strand_id
1 'polypeptide(L)'
;MLAAEQRLKDAGYGEKSLFSCDDDNDDSESKNIDDEVRTAPWNTTRAFISAMRGKCQLAVTGSADPTGCGEGFSYVRVPNKTHGEQGNRMPVCSTYFLSLIFTGIISHPH
;
A
#
# COMPACT_ATOMS: atom_id res chain seq x y z
N MET A 1 17.76 -3.22 -4.99
CA MET A 1 17.41 -1.93 -5.61
C MET A 1 17.95 -1.81 -7.03
N LEU A 2 19.26 -2.01 -7.26
CA LEU A 2 19.90 -1.89 -8.60
C LEU A 2 19.19 -2.65 -9.73
N ALA A 3 18.72 -3.88 -9.49
CA ALA A 3 18.02 -4.65 -10.52
C ALA A 3 16.69 -4.01 -10.99
N ALA A 4 15.95 -3.39 -10.07
CA ALA A 4 14.70 -2.70 -10.41
C ALA A 4 14.97 -1.34 -11.07
N GLU A 5 16.01 -0.63 -10.61
CA GLU A 5 16.49 0.60 -11.24
C GLU A 5 16.88 0.36 -12.70
N GLN A 6 17.62 -0.72 -12.98
CA GLN A 6 18.02 -1.08 -14.33
C GLN A 6 16.80 -1.34 -15.22
N ARG A 7 15.81 -2.10 -14.74
CA ARG A 7 14.57 -2.37 -15.50
C ARG A 7 13.82 -1.08 -15.83
N LEU A 8 13.77 -0.13 -14.91
CA LEU A 8 13.13 1.16 -15.15
C LEU A 8 13.92 1.98 -16.17
N LYS A 9 15.25 1.99 -16.11
CA LYS A 9 16.12 2.60 -17.13
C LYS A 9 15.88 1.98 -18.50
N ASP A 10 15.81 0.64 -18.59
CA ASP A 10 15.55 -0.09 -19.83
C ASP A 10 14.15 0.22 -20.41
N ALA A 11 13.17 0.50 -19.54
CA ALA A 11 11.82 0.94 -19.92
C ALA A 11 11.73 2.44 -20.29
N GLY A 12 12.84 3.19 -20.19
CA GLY A 12 12.90 4.61 -20.55
C GLY A 12 12.69 5.59 -19.40
N TYR A 13 12.54 5.10 -18.16
CA TYR A 13 12.46 5.94 -16.96
C TYR A 13 13.86 6.37 -16.50
N GLY A 14 14.22 7.62 -16.75
CA GLY A 14 15.49 8.21 -16.32
C GLY A 14 15.54 8.56 -14.84
N GLU A 15 16.74 8.82 -14.31
CA GLU A 15 17.01 9.02 -12.86
C GLU A 15 16.16 10.12 -12.19
N LYS A 16 15.68 11.10 -12.96
CA LYS A 16 14.81 12.19 -12.49
C LYS A 16 13.39 11.71 -12.10
N SER A 17 12.95 10.58 -12.65
CA SER A 17 11.63 9.99 -12.42
C SER A 17 11.66 8.90 -11.34
N LEU A 18 12.84 8.36 -11.00
CA LEU A 18 13.00 7.19 -10.12
C LEU A 18 12.87 7.54 -8.63
N PHE A 19 13.22 8.76 -8.25
CA PHE A 19 13.19 9.23 -6.87
C PHE A 19 12.00 10.16 -6.66
N SER A 20 10.87 9.60 -6.25
CA SER A 20 9.86 10.40 -5.56
C SER A 20 10.51 10.91 -4.27
N CYS A 21 10.68 12.23 -4.16
CA CYS A 21 11.42 12.88 -3.09
C CYS A 21 11.10 12.29 -1.71
N ASP A 22 12.16 12.14 -0.93
CA ASP A 22 12.25 11.53 0.40
C ASP A 22 11.51 12.31 1.50
N ASP A 23 10.48 13.09 1.17
CA ASP A 23 9.83 13.90 2.18
C ASP A 23 8.74 13.09 2.89
N ASP A 24 8.93 12.92 4.19
CA ASP A 24 7.94 12.40 5.14
C ASP A 24 6.71 13.33 5.29
N ASN A 25 6.60 14.33 4.41
CA ASN A 25 5.58 15.35 4.41
C ASN A 25 4.93 15.46 3.03
N ASP A 26 3.61 15.57 3.07
CA ASP A 26 2.70 15.88 1.97
C ASP A 26 2.08 14.72 1.18
N ASP A 27 0.81 14.51 1.48
CA ASP A 27 -0.22 13.62 0.92
C ASP A 27 -0.60 14.00 -0.54
N SER A 28 0.25 14.78 -1.22
CA SER A 28 -0.08 15.51 -2.45
C SER A 28 0.78 15.10 -3.65
N GLU A 29 2.02 14.69 -3.44
CA GLU A 29 3.00 14.50 -4.52
C GLU A 29 3.07 13.06 -5.05
N SER A 30 2.16 12.19 -4.60
CA SER A 30 2.05 10.80 -5.09
C SER A 30 1.18 10.65 -6.34
N LYS A 31 0.64 11.74 -6.90
CA LYS A 31 -0.32 11.68 -8.02
C LYS A 31 0.31 11.79 -9.42
N ASN A 32 1.55 12.29 -9.52
CA ASN A 32 2.26 12.46 -10.81
C ASN A 32 3.38 11.43 -11.05
N ILE A 33 3.40 10.34 -10.28
CA ILE A 33 4.30 9.21 -10.53
C ILE A 33 3.60 8.20 -11.42
N ASP A 34 4.31 7.74 -12.45
CA ASP A 34 3.86 6.70 -13.36
C ASP A 34 3.71 5.35 -12.65
N ASP A 35 2.79 4.53 -13.14
CA ASP A 35 2.44 3.25 -12.51
C ASP A 35 3.63 2.28 -12.42
N GLU A 36 4.50 2.27 -13.43
CA GLU A 36 5.73 1.46 -13.44
C GLU A 36 6.72 1.88 -12.35
N VAL A 37 6.79 3.18 -12.03
CA VAL A 37 7.62 3.66 -10.91
C VAL A 37 6.97 3.33 -9.58
N ARG A 38 5.63 3.34 -9.50
CA ARG A 38 4.87 2.94 -8.29
C ARG A 38 5.12 1.49 -7.89
N THR A 39 5.31 0.60 -8.85
CA THR A 39 5.58 -0.83 -8.60
C THR A 39 7.00 -1.09 -8.10
N ALA A 40 7.88 -0.09 -8.17
CA ALA A 40 9.26 -0.22 -7.74
C ALA A 40 9.38 -0.62 -6.25
N PRO A 41 10.38 -1.44 -5.88
CA PRO A 41 10.48 -2.01 -4.55
C PRO A 41 10.68 -0.96 -3.44
N TRP A 42 11.31 0.18 -3.75
CA TRP A 42 11.44 1.28 -2.79
C TRP A 42 10.11 1.95 -2.47
N ASN A 43 9.22 2.06 -3.45
CA ASN A 43 7.89 2.65 -3.26
C ASN A 43 6.96 1.69 -2.52
N THR A 44 6.84 0.45 -2.99
CA THR A 44 5.96 -0.56 -2.41
C THR A 44 6.35 -0.92 -0.97
N THR A 45 7.64 -1.07 -0.67
CA THR A 45 8.12 -1.40 0.69
C THR A 45 7.89 -0.25 1.67
N ARG A 46 8.15 1.01 1.27
CA ARG A 46 7.90 2.19 2.12
C ARG A 46 6.41 2.38 2.41
N ALA A 47 5.56 2.15 1.42
CA ALA A 47 4.11 2.16 1.57
C ALA A 47 3.67 1.09 2.59
N PHE A 48 4.15 -0.14 2.43
CA PHE A 48 3.83 -1.25 3.33
C PHE A 48 4.25 -0.98 4.78
N ILE A 49 5.48 -0.48 5.01
CA ILE A 49 5.96 -0.13 6.36
C ILE A 49 5.10 0.98 6.98
N SER A 50 4.71 1.98 6.20
CA SER A 50 3.85 3.08 6.67
C SER A 50 2.46 2.57 7.07
N ALA A 51 1.90 1.63 6.31
CA ALA A 51 0.64 0.98 6.64
C ALA A 51 0.75 0.10 7.89
N MET A 52 1.83 -0.67 8.03
CA MET A 52 2.09 -1.48 9.23
C MET A 52 2.24 -0.63 10.49
N ARG A 53 2.71 0.61 10.37
CA ARG A 53 2.79 1.60 11.46
C ARG A 53 1.47 2.35 11.70
N GLY A 54 0.40 2.04 10.97
CA GLY A 54 -0.90 2.71 11.10
C GLY A 54 -0.94 4.14 10.56
N LYS A 55 0.07 4.58 9.80
CA LYS A 55 0.15 5.96 9.28
C LYS A 55 -0.73 6.16 8.04
N CYS A 56 -0.96 5.12 7.25
CA CYS A 56 -1.76 5.16 6.04
C CYS A 56 -2.46 3.81 5.77
N GLN A 57 -3.32 3.75 4.77
CA GLN A 57 -3.87 2.50 4.24
C GLN A 57 -3.24 2.18 2.87
N LEU A 58 -3.35 0.93 2.42
CA LEU A 58 -2.96 0.55 1.05
C LEU A 58 -4.20 0.28 0.19
N ALA A 59 -4.10 0.64 -1.09
CA ALA A 59 -5.07 0.26 -2.11
C ALA A 59 -4.89 -1.22 -2.47
N VAL A 60 -5.72 -2.10 -1.92
CA VAL A 60 -5.63 -3.57 -2.15
C VAL A 60 -5.67 -3.92 -3.63
N THR A 61 -6.52 -3.21 -4.39
CA THR A 61 -6.64 -3.33 -5.84
C THR A 61 -6.03 -2.11 -6.52
N GLY A 62 -5.22 -2.31 -7.56
CA GLY A 62 -4.60 -1.21 -8.29
C GLY A 62 -3.53 -1.66 -9.28
N SER A 63 -2.94 -0.70 -9.99
CA SER A 63 -1.89 -0.91 -11.01
C SER A 63 -0.60 -1.53 -10.46
N ALA A 64 -0.38 -1.47 -9.15
CA ALA A 64 0.77 -2.09 -8.50
C ALA A 64 0.53 -3.55 -8.07
N ASP A 65 -0.56 -4.18 -8.51
CA ASP A 65 -0.77 -5.62 -8.33
C ASP A 65 0.19 -6.40 -9.25
N PRO A 66 1.17 -7.13 -8.70
CA PRO A 66 2.15 -7.86 -9.50
C PRO A 66 1.54 -9.03 -10.28
N THR A 67 0.31 -9.46 -9.96
CA THR A 67 -0.38 -10.55 -10.66
C THR A 67 -1.09 -10.09 -11.93
N GLY A 68 -1.50 -8.81 -12.00
CA GLY A 68 -2.27 -8.25 -13.11
C GLY A 68 -3.67 -8.84 -13.28
N CYS A 69 -4.09 -9.76 -12.40
CA CYS A 69 -5.39 -10.44 -12.42
C CYS A 69 -6.23 -10.22 -11.15
N GLY A 70 -5.75 -9.42 -10.19
CA GLY A 70 -6.47 -9.13 -8.94
C GLY A 70 -6.27 -10.18 -7.84
N GLU A 71 -5.31 -11.09 -7.99
CA GLU A 71 -4.97 -12.10 -6.97
C GLU A 71 -3.86 -11.61 -6.02
N GLY A 72 -3.19 -10.51 -6.38
CA GLY A 72 -2.16 -9.87 -5.57
C GLY A 72 -2.64 -8.58 -4.91
N PHE A 73 -1.80 -8.08 -4.00
CA PHE A 73 -2.03 -6.81 -3.32
C PHE A 73 -1.23 -5.70 -3.99
N SER A 74 -1.92 -4.60 -4.30
CA SER A 74 -1.27 -3.36 -4.71
C SER A 74 -0.80 -2.59 -3.46
N TYR A 75 0.50 -2.24 -3.40
CA TYR A 75 1.07 -1.50 -2.28
C TYR A 75 1.20 0.00 -2.58
N VAL A 76 0.04 0.63 -2.80
CA VAL A 76 -0.06 2.08 -3.06
C VAL A 76 -0.70 2.77 -1.86
N ARG A 77 -0.06 3.85 -1.36
CA ARG A 77 -0.57 4.61 -0.22
C ARG A 77 -1.90 5.28 -0.56
N VAL A 78 -2.87 5.15 0.35
CA VAL A 78 -4.15 5.83 0.31
C VAL A 78 -4.34 6.61 1.62
N PRO A 79 -4.77 7.88 1.55
CA PRO A 79 -5.04 8.68 2.74
C PRO A 79 -6.14 8.05 3.59
N ASN A 80 -5.98 8.19 4.91
CA ASN A 80 -6.87 7.58 5.89
C ASN A 80 -8.17 8.40 5.98
N LYS A 81 -9.11 8.20 5.04
CA LYS A 81 -10.44 8.85 5.12
C LYS A 81 -11.24 8.23 6.26
N THR A 82 -11.76 9.07 7.15
CA THR A 82 -12.67 8.69 8.24
C THR A 82 -13.85 7.89 7.69
N HIS A 83 -14.02 6.67 8.23
CA HIS A 83 -15.09 5.70 8.00
C HIS A 83 -16.30 6.19 7.18
N GLY A 84 -16.41 5.67 5.96
CA GLY A 84 -17.56 5.83 5.07
C GLY A 84 -17.28 5.06 3.80
N GLU A 85 -17.51 3.75 3.85
CA GLU A 85 -17.42 2.80 2.74
C GLU A 85 -16.02 2.54 2.12
N GLN A 86 -15.74 1.24 1.90
CA GLN A 86 -15.31 0.63 0.63
C GLN A 86 -14.39 -0.58 0.90
N GLY A 87 -14.86 -1.76 0.48
CA GLY A 87 -14.32 -3.10 0.79
C GLY A 87 -12.97 -3.47 0.18
N ASN A 88 -12.15 -2.51 -0.26
CA ASN A 88 -10.86 -2.77 -0.92
C ASN A 88 -9.67 -2.14 -0.18
N ARG A 89 -9.76 -2.00 1.14
CA ARG A 89 -8.70 -1.42 1.98
C ARG A 89 -8.19 -2.47 2.94
N MET A 90 -6.87 -2.62 3.01
CA MET A 90 -6.31 -3.54 3.98
C MET A 90 -6.46 -2.97 5.38
N PRO A 91 -7.00 -3.75 6.32
CA PRO A 91 -7.04 -3.34 7.70
C PRO A 91 -5.62 -3.33 8.25
N VAL A 92 -5.26 -2.22 8.88
CA VAL A 92 -4.05 -2.18 9.70
C VAL A 92 -4.18 -3.27 10.77
N CYS A 93 -3.15 -4.11 10.88
CA CYS A 93 -3.08 -5.36 11.67
C CYS A 93 -3.66 -5.28 13.10
N SER A 94 -3.82 -4.06 13.64
CA SER A 94 -4.38 -3.80 14.98
C SER A 94 -5.84 -4.20 15.20
N THR A 95 -6.69 -4.27 14.16
CA THR A 95 -8.15 -4.45 14.38
C THR A 95 -8.66 -5.89 14.33
N TYR A 96 -7.92 -6.82 13.71
CA TYR A 96 -8.41 -8.20 13.50
C TYR A 96 -8.08 -9.15 14.66
N PHE A 97 -7.06 -8.83 15.45
CA PHE A 97 -6.70 -9.66 16.60
C PHE A 97 -7.68 -9.53 17.77
N LEU A 98 -8.29 -8.34 17.97
CA LEU A 98 -9.32 -8.17 19.00
C LEU A 98 -10.73 -8.57 18.54
N SER A 99 -11.05 -8.45 17.25
CA SER A 99 -12.35 -8.89 16.71
C SER A 99 -12.54 -10.40 16.86
N LEU A 100 -11.54 -11.22 16.53
CA LEU A 100 -11.65 -12.67 16.70
C LEU A 100 -11.74 -13.11 18.17
N ILE A 101 -11.20 -12.33 19.11
CA ILE A 101 -11.28 -12.64 20.54
C ILE A 101 -12.66 -12.25 21.11
N PHE A 102 -13.28 -11.17 20.64
CA PHE A 102 -14.55 -10.68 21.20
C PHE A 102 -15.82 -11.34 20.61
N THR A 103 -15.80 -11.87 19.38
CA THR A 103 -16.99 -12.54 18.80
C THR A 103 -17.08 -14.05 19.08
N GLY A 104 -16.12 -14.64 19.79
CA GLY A 104 -16.01 -16.10 19.94
C GLY A 104 -16.32 -16.70 21.32
N ILE A 105 -16.46 -15.90 22.38
CA ILE A 105 -16.66 -16.42 23.75
C ILE A 105 -17.65 -15.53 24.49
N ILE A 106 -18.95 -15.73 24.28
CA ILE A 106 -20.08 -15.59 25.25
C ILE A 106 -21.33 -16.01 24.47
N SER A 107 -21.61 -17.31 24.45
CA SER A 107 -22.97 -17.84 24.30
C SER A 107 -22.94 -19.31 24.63
N HIS A 108 -23.08 -19.62 25.92
CA HIS A 108 -24.20 -20.41 26.45
C HIS A 108 -24.04 -20.55 27.98
N PRO A 109 -24.84 -19.82 28.77
CA PRO A 109 -25.28 -20.31 30.07
C PRO A 109 -26.58 -21.12 29.92
N HIS A 110 -26.67 -22.16 30.75
CA HIS A 110 -27.83 -22.96 31.12
C HIS A 110 -28.10 -24.25 30.32
#